data_AF-A0A8R1E9J4-F1
#
_entry.id   AF-A0A8R1E9J4-F1
#
_cell.length_a   1.000
_cell.length_b   1.000
_cell.length_c   1.000
_cell.angle_alpha   90.00
_cell.angle_beta   90.00
_cell.angle_gamma   90.00
#
_symmetry.space_group_name_H-M   'P 1'
#
loop_
_entity.id
_entity.type
_entity.pdbx_description
1 polymer ?
#
loop_
_entity_poly.entity_id
_entity_poly.type
_entity_poly.pdbx_seq_one_letter_code
_entity_poly.pdbx_strand_id
1 'polypeptide(L)'
;MIKQGSGIFFDWYIALKAAEERKTIISIETSTEQCNPLWSVSEDEIVYGIEASLKELEALHAERSTLLWNSTSRENELVKHYKCGTLEDKFFNKKEIPTEMVHNIEEFRAANIREKLNYDIFTQRNYRMARRMDEVFRQKSNHIVFVAIGAGHFFGDNSVLRHLQRKGYIVQQIGENDKMYLLNHKCTSSSKAKIQTCMEKRARVE
;
A
#
# COMPACT_ATOMS: atom_id res chain seq x y z
N MET A 1 -26.85 -11.61 24.36
CA MET A 1 -25.82 -12.43 23.70
C MET A 1 -25.28 -11.68 22.49
N ILE A 2 -24.16 -10.97 22.63
CA ILE A 2 -23.43 -10.41 21.49
C ILE A 2 -22.36 -11.43 21.14
N LYS A 3 -22.44 -12.02 19.93
CA LYS A 3 -21.44 -12.97 19.44
C LYS A 3 -20.09 -12.26 19.37
N GLN A 4 -19.10 -12.78 20.10
CA GLN A 4 -17.68 -12.57 19.80
C GLN A 4 -17.44 -13.09 18.39
N GLY A 5 -17.06 -12.21 17.45
CA GLY A 5 -16.81 -12.62 16.07
C GLY A 5 -16.77 -11.55 14.99
N SER A 6 -16.72 -10.25 15.31
CA SER A 6 -16.37 -9.24 14.31
C SER A 6 -15.17 -8.45 14.81
N GLY A 7 -14.00 -8.76 14.26
CA GLY A 7 -12.86 -7.87 14.39
C GLY A 7 -13.27 -6.52 13.80
N ILE A 8 -13.16 -5.47 14.59
CA ILE A 8 -13.33 -4.10 14.10
C ILE A 8 -12.32 -3.89 12.97
N PHE A 9 -12.77 -3.35 11.83
CA PHE A 9 -11.86 -2.98 10.74
C PHE A 9 -10.78 -2.02 11.26
N PHE A 10 -9.52 -2.24 10.88
CA PHE A 10 -8.39 -1.45 11.37
C PHE A 10 -8.60 0.07 11.21
N ASP A 11 -9.15 0.49 10.07
CA ASP A 11 -9.45 1.90 9.80
C ASP A 11 -10.51 2.47 10.75
N TRP A 12 -11.54 1.68 11.08
CA TRP A 12 -12.55 2.06 12.07
C TRP A 12 -11.93 2.18 13.46
N TYR A 13 -11.06 1.25 13.84
CA TYR A 13 -10.36 1.31 15.12
C TYR A 13 -9.48 2.57 15.23
N ILE A 14 -8.70 2.90 14.20
CA ILE A 14 -7.89 4.13 14.18
C ILE A 14 -8.79 5.37 14.28
N ALA A 15 -9.88 5.43 13.50
CA ALA A 15 -10.79 6.56 13.52
C ALA A 15 -11.45 6.76 14.89
N LEU A 16 -11.91 5.66 15.51
CA LEU A 16 -12.47 5.68 16.86
C LEU A 16 -11.43 6.16 17.88
N LYS A 17 -10.22 5.59 17.84
CA LYS A 17 -9.13 5.95 18.75
C LYS A 17 -8.73 7.42 18.63
N ALA A 18 -8.66 7.94 17.41
CA ALA A 18 -8.41 9.35 17.15
C ALA A 18 -9.52 10.24 17.73
N ALA A 19 -10.79 9.84 17.62
CA ALA A 19 -11.91 10.56 18.20
C ALA A 19 -11.87 10.59 19.74
N GLU A 20 -11.62 9.43 20.37
CA GLU A 20 -11.47 9.32 21.83
C GLU A 20 -10.35 10.22 22.37
N GLU A 21 -9.22 10.27 21.67
CA GLU A 21 -8.06 11.08 22.05
C GLU A 21 -8.11 12.53 21.51
N ARG A 22 -9.23 12.94 20.92
CA ARG A 22 -9.45 14.29 20.34
C ARG A 22 -8.36 14.70 19.35
N LYS A 23 -7.89 13.75 18.54
CA LYS A 23 -6.93 13.98 17.46
C LYS A 23 -7.66 14.44 16.20
N THR A 24 -7.00 15.27 15.41
CA THR A 24 -7.49 15.64 14.08
C THR A 24 -7.19 14.51 13.09
N ILE A 25 -8.22 14.03 12.41
CA ILE A 25 -8.07 13.08 11.29
C ILE A 25 -7.91 13.89 10.00
N ILE A 26 -6.89 13.54 9.21
CA ILE A 26 -6.61 14.16 7.91
C ILE A 26 -6.59 13.04 6.88
N SER A 27 -7.38 13.19 5.83
CA SER A 27 -7.38 12.24 4.71
C SER A 27 -6.25 12.56 3.74
N ILE A 28 -5.46 11.54 3.38
CA ILE A 28 -4.41 11.64 2.35
C ILE A 28 -4.96 11.36 0.94
N GLU A 29 -6.23 10.97 0.84
CA GLU A 29 -6.97 10.70 -0.39
C GLU A 29 -8.39 11.28 -0.29
N THR A 30 -8.97 11.63 -1.42
CA THR A 30 -10.37 12.05 -1.55
C THR A 30 -11.26 10.84 -1.86
N SER A 31 -12.57 10.95 -1.59
CA SER A 31 -13.53 9.90 -1.96
C SER A 31 -13.55 9.65 -3.48
N THR A 32 -13.45 10.71 -4.29
CA THR A 32 -13.41 10.60 -5.75
C THR A 32 -12.21 9.79 -6.23
N GLU A 33 -11.03 9.99 -5.64
CA GLU A 33 -9.82 9.21 -6.00
C GLU A 33 -9.94 7.73 -5.59
N GLN A 34 -10.63 7.44 -4.48
CA GLN A 34 -10.88 6.06 -4.06
C GLN A 34 -11.93 5.37 -4.93
N CYS A 35 -12.96 6.11 -5.38
CA CYS A 35 -14.02 5.57 -6.24
C CYS A 35 -13.58 5.37 -7.69
N ASN A 36 -12.63 6.17 -8.18
CA ASN A 36 -12.05 6.01 -9.51
C ASN A 36 -10.51 5.90 -9.43
N PRO A 37 -9.98 4.73 -9.01
CA PRO A 37 -8.55 4.55 -8.87
C PRO A 37 -7.84 4.32 -10.22
N LEU A 38 -8.57 4.10 -11.32
CA LEU A 38 -8.06 3.69 -12.65
C LEU A 38 -8.30 4.74 -13.73
N TRP A 39 -8.08 6.00 -13.39
CA TRP A 39 -8.47 7.16 -14.20
C TRP A 39 -7.85 7.21 -15.61
N SER A 40 -6.74 6.52 -15.87
CA SER A 40 -6.09 6.47 -17.19
C SER A 40 -6.59 5.33 -18.09
N VAL A 41 -7.44 4.45 -17.56
CA VAL A 41 -8.00 3.28 -18.24
C VAL A 41 -9.42 3.59 -18.69
N SER A 42 -9.71 3.41 -19.97
CA SER A 42 -11.06 3.59 -20.52
C SER A 42 -12.00 2.45 -20.11
N GLU A 43 -13.31 2.68 -20.21
CA GLU A 43 -14.31 1.64 -19.92
C GLU A 43 -14.10 0.38 -20.78
N ASP A 44 -13.81 0.54 -22.07
CA ASP A 44 -13.52 -0.57 -22.98
C ASP A 44 -12.27 -1.37 -22.56
N GLU A 45 -11.24 -0.67 -22.06
CA GLU A 45 -10.05 -1.31 -21.54
C GLU A 45 -10.30 -2.01 -20.19
N ILE A 46 -11.21 -1.48 -19.36
CA ILE A 46 -11.64 -2.14 -18.12
C ILE A 46 -12.39 -3.43 -18.45
N VAL A 47 -13.37 -3.38 -19.37
CA VAL A 47 -14.13 -4.57 -19.81
C VAL A 47 -13.16 -5.61 -20.36
N TYR A 48 -12.27 -5.21 -21.26
CA TYR A 48 -11.25 -6.10 -21.80
C TYR A 48 -10.35 -6.70 -20.72
N GLY A 49 -9.89 -5.88 -19.77
CA GLY A 49 -9.04 -6.32 -18.66
C GLY A 49 -9.73 -7.35 -17.76
N ILE A 50 -11.04 -7.18 -17.51
CA ILE A 50 -11.86 -8.14 -16.77
C ILE A 50 -12.00 -9.45 -17.55
N GLU A 51 -12.33 -9.40 -18.84
CA GLU A 51 -12.45 -10.58 -19.70
C GLU A 51 -11.14 -11.37 -19.79
N ALA A 52 -10.02 -10.68 -20.00
CA ALA A 52 -8.69 -11.30 -20.06
C ALA A 52 -8.32 -11.95 -18.72
N SER A 53 -8.59 -11.26 -17.61
CA SER A 53 -8.34 -11.80 -16.26
C SER A 53 -9.22 -13.01 -15.96
N LEU A 54 -10.49 -12.98 -16.35
CA LEU A 54 -11.41 -14.10 -16.17
C LEU A 54 -10.94 -15.32 -16.95
N LYS A 55 -10.54 -15.15 -18.22
CA LYS A 55 -9.99 -16.22 -19.06
C LYS A 55 -8.72 -16.83 -18.45
N GLU A 56 -7.82 -16.01 -17.90
CA GLU A 56 -6.63 -16.51 -17.21
C GLU A 56 -7.01 -17.32 -15.96
N LEU A 57 -7.95 -16.82 -15.15
CA LEU A 57 -8.44 -17.52 -13.95
C LEU A 57 -9.15 -18.84 -14.28
N GLU A 58 -9.93 -18.88 -15.36
CA GLU A 58 -10.60 -20.09 -15.86
C GLU A 58 -9.59 -21.12 -16.38
N ALA A 59 -8.59 -20.70 -17.16
CA ALA A 59 -7.51 -21.56 -17.61
C ALA A 59 -6.72 -22.15 -16.43
N LEU A 60 -6.35 -21.29 -15.47
CA LEU A 60 -5.74 -21.72 -14.22
C LEU A 60 -6.65 -22.70 -13.49
N HIS A 61 -7.96 -22.45 -13.38
CA HIS A 61 -8.90 -23.36 -12.70
C HIS A 61 -9.02 -24.71 -13.40
N ALA A 62 -9.05 -24.74 -14.74
CA ALA A 62 -9.09 -25.95 -15.54
C ALA A 62 -7.82 -26.81 -15.34
N GLU A 63 -6.64 -26.18 -15.32
CA GLU A 63 -5.37 -26.85 -14.99
C GLU A 63 -5.34 -27.34 -13.53
N ARG A 64 -5.99 -26.58 -12.64
CA ARG A 64 -6.02 -26.80 -11.18
C ARG A 64 -6.96 -27.89 -10.71
N SER A 65 -7.65 -28.58 -11.62
CA SER A 65 -8.19 -29.92 -11.35
C SER A 65 -7.09 -30.92 -10.93
N THR A 66 -5.80 -30.58 -11.06
CA THR A 66 -4.67 -31.45 -10.65
C THR A 66 -3.78 -30.92 -9.52
N LEU A 67 -3.85 -29.63 -9.11
CA LEU A 67 -2.92 -29.06 -8.12
C LEU A 67 -3.60 -28.06 -7.17
N LEU A 68 -3.81 -28.47 -5.92
CA LEU A 68 -4.41 -27.71 -4.82
C LEU A 68 -3.94 -26.23 -4.73
N TRP A 69 -4.91 -25.34 -4.52
CA TRP A 69 -4.77 -23.88 -4.38
C TRP A 69 -3.90 -23.49 -3.16
N ASN A 70 -2.58 -23.36 -3.32
CA ASN A 70 -1.63 -22.94 -2.26
C ASN A 70 -1.70 -21.42 -1.90
N SER A 71 -2.88 -20.85 -1.69
CA SER A 71 -3.02 -19.42 -1.32
C SER A 71 -2.49 -19.10 0.08
N THR A 72 -2.60 -20.07 0.97
CA THR A 72 -2.10 -19.97 2.35
C THR A 72 -0.60 -19.68 2.39
N SER A 73 0.19 -20.11 1.40
CA SER A 73 1.64 -19.84 1.34
C SER A 73 1.96 -18.40 0.93
N ARG A 74 1.24 -17.84 -0.06
CA ARG A 74 1.49 -16.49 -0.60
C ARG A 74 1.17 -15.38 0.40
N GLU A 75 0.04 -15.48 1.10
CA GLU A 75 -0.33 -14.50 2.13
C GLU A 75 0.66 -14.52 3.29
N ASN A 76 1.10 -15.72 3.71
CA ASN A 76 2.11 -15.87 4.74
C ASN A 76 3.47 -15.32 4.31
N GLU A 77 3.87 -15.50 3.05
CA GLU A 77 5.09 -14.89 2.50
C GLU A 77 4.99 -13.37 2.46
N LEU A 78 3.87 -12.79 1.99
CA LEU A 78 3.67 -11.34 2.03
C LEU A 78 3.76 -10.79 3.45
N VAL A 79 3.09 -11.43 4.42
CA VAL A 79 3.16 -11.02 5.83
C VAL A 79 4.59 -11.13 6.37
N LYS A 80 5.32 -12.19 6.03
CA LYS A 80 6.71 -12.40 6.44
C LYS A 80 7.62 -11.29 5.88
N HIS A 81 7.57 -11.05 4.57
CA HIS A 81 8.39 -10.03 3.92
C HIS A 81 8.04 -8.62 4.39
N TYR A 82 6.76 -8.37 4.66
CA TYR A 82 6.29 -7.10 5.22
C TYR A 82 6.92 -6.87 6.60
N LYS A 83 6.80 -7.86 7.51
CA LYS A 83 7.38 -7.79 8.86
C LYS A 83 8.90 -7.64 8.85
N CYS A 84 9.57 -8.32 7.93
CA CYS A 84 11.03 -8.27 7.81
C CYS A 84 11.54 -7.03 7.06
N GLY A 85 10.67 -6.19 6.47
CA GLY A 85 11.09 -5.06 5.65
C GLY A 85 11.79 -5.46 4.34
N THR A 86 11.59 -6.70 3.88
CA THR A 86 12.24 -7.27 2.69
C THR A 86 11.27 -7.46 1.54
N LEU A 87 10.09 -6.82 1.59
CA LEU A 87 9.12 -6.88 0.52
C LEU A 87 9.64 -6.03 -0.66
N GLU A 88 9.76 -6.66 -1.82
CA GLU A 88 10.24 -6.04 -3.06
C GLU A 88 9.08 -5.84 -4.04
N ASP A 89 9.24 -4.95 -5.03
CA ASP A 89 8.20 -4.66 -6.04
C ASP A 89 7.73 -5.91 -6.80
N LYS A 90 8.62 -6.89 -6.96
CA LYS A 90 8.35 -8.18 -7.61
C LYS A 90 7.18 -8.97 -7.00
N PHE A 91 6.81 -8.69 -5.74
CA PHE A 91 5.64 -9.31 -5.11
C PHE A 91 4.31 -8.78 -5.65
N PHE A 92 4.28 -7.53 -6.12
CA PHE A 92 3.11 -6.89 -6.73
C PHE A 92 3.15 -6.97 -8.26
N ASN A 93 4.34 -6.93 -8.85
CA ASN A 93 4.56 -7.12 -10.28
C ASN A 93 4.65 -8.61 -10.61
N LYS A 94 3.50 -9.30 -10.60
CA LYS A 94 3.47 -10.70 -11.05
C LYS A 94 3.68 -10.75 -12.57
N LYS A 95 4.89 -11.17 -12.96
CA LYS A 95 5.37 -11.42 -14.34
C LYS A 95 4.97 -10.32 -15.33
N GLU A 96 5.78 -9.27 -15.40
CA GLU A 96 6.01 -8.62 -16.70
C GLU A 96 6.29 -9.75 -17.69
N ILE A 97 5.36 -9.97 -18.63
CA ILE A 97 5.69 -10.75 -19.80
C ILE A 97 6.71 -9.84 -20.48
N PRO A 98 7.98 -10.26 -20.66
CA PRO A 98 8.92 -9.43 -21.40
C PRO A 98 8.25 -9.01 -22.69
N THR A 99 8.23 -7.72 -23.02
CA THR A 99 7.55 -7.21 -24.22
C THR A 99 8.04 -7.93 -25.49
N GLU A 100 9.23 -8.53 -25.43
CA GLU A 100 9.86 -9.39 -26.45
C GLU A 100 9.18 -10.78 -26.63
N MET A 101 8.31 -11.21 -25.71
CA MET A 101 7.56 -12.48 -25.75
C MET A 101 6.08 -12.32 -26.09
N VAL A 102 5.67 -11.13 -26.55
CA VAL A 102 4.28 -10.90 -26.96
C VAL A 102 4.08 -11.50 -28.36
N HIS A 103 3.37 -12.62 -28.43
CA HIS A 103 3.20 -13.37 -29.67
C HIS A 103 1.96 -12.96 -30.47
N ASN A 104 1.10 -12.09 -29.92
CA ASN A 104 -0.11 -11.59 -30.60
C ASN A 104 -0.58 -10.21 -30.09
N ILE A 105 -1.46 -9.56 -30.85
CA ILE A 105 -2.03 -8.21 -30.58
C ILE A 105 -2.80 -8.18 -29.24
N GLU A 106 -3.44 -9.28 -28.88
CA GLU A 106 -4.24 -9.40 -27.65
C GLU A 106 -3.35 -9.32 -26.40
N GLU A 107 -2.24 -10.07 -26.39
CA GLU A 107 -1.24 -10.00 -25.32
C GLU A 107 -0.62 -8.60 -25.20
N PHE A 108 -0.41 -7.91 -26.32
CA PHE A 108 0.10 -6.53 -26.31
C PHE A 108 -0.91 -5.57 -25.68
N ARG A 109 -2.19 -5.70 -26.05
CA ARG A 109 -3.27 -4.89 -25.47
C ARG A 109 -3.40 -5.14 -23.97
N ALA A 110 -3.40 -6.40 -23.54
CA ALA A 110 -3.44 -6.77 -22.13
C ALA A 110 -2.24 -6.23 -21.34
N ALA A 111 -1.03 -6.29 -21.92
CA ALA A 111 0.18 -5.75 -21.30
C ALA A 111 0.09 -4.23 -21.10
N ASN A 112 -0.35 -3.48 -22.13
CA ASN A 112 -0.52 -2.03 -22.04
C ASN A 112 -1.57 -1.63 -20.99
N ILE A 113 -2.69 -2.35 -20.92
CA ILE A 113 -3.72 -2.10 -19.90
C ILE A 113 -3.14 -2.35 -18.51
N ARG A 114 -2.39 -3.44 -18.32
CA ARG A 114 -1.73 -3.75 -17.05
C ARG A 114 -0.71 -2.67 -16.64
N GLU A 115 0.03 -2.11 -17.59
CA GLU A 115 0.94 -0.99 -17.32
C GLU A 115 0.18 0.24 -16.81
N LYS A 116 -0.92 0.63 -17.48
CA LYS A 116 -1.78 1.72 -17.04
C LYS A 116 -2.36 1.48 -15.65
N LEU A 117 -2.87 0.27 -15.39
CA LEU A 117 -3.38 -0.13 -14.07
C LEU A 117 -2.31 0.01 -12.99
N ASN A 118 -1.11 -0.51 -13.23
CA ASN A 118 0.01 -0.41 -12.28
C ASN A 118 0.44 1.03 -12.04
N TYR A 119 0.48 1.84 -13.10
CA TYR A 119 0.79 3.26 -13.01
C TYR A 119 -0.23 4.01 -12.15
N ASP A 120 -1.52 3.76 -12.34
CA ASP A 120 -2.59 4.43 -11.60
C ASP A 120 -2.66 3.99 -10.13
N ILE A 121 -2.63 2.67 -9.88
CA ILE A 121 -2.79 2.08 -8.55
C ILE A 121 -1.58 2.36 -7.66
N PHE A 122 -0.37 2.26 -8.21
CA PHE A 122 0.86 2.36 -7.43
C PHE A 122 1.59 3.66 -7.69
N THR A 123 1.98 3.95 -8.93
CA THR A 123 2.89 5.08 -9.20
C THR A 123 2.25 6.43 -8.88
N GLN A 124 1.13 6.76 -9.53
CA GLN A 124 0.47 8.05 -9.36
C GLN A 124 -0.18 8.19 -7.99
N ARG A 125 -0.81 7.13 -7.51
CA ARG A 125 -1.42 7.12 -6.17
C ARG A 125 -0.36 7.35 -5.08
N ASN A 126 0.78 6.66 -5.12
CA ASN A 126 1.87 6.84 -4.14
C ASN A 126 2.43 8.25 -4.19
N TYR A 127 2.63 8.80 -5.39
CA TYR A 127 3.10 10.17 -5.55
C TYR A 127 2.13 11.18 -4.91
N ARG A 128 0.83 11.06 -5.18
CA ARG A 128 -0.21 11.95 -4.59
C ARG A 128 -0.24 11.86 -3.07
N MET A 129 -0.22 10.64 -2.52
CA MET A 129 -0.19 10.42 -1.07
C MET A 129 1.06 11.03 -0.43
N ALA A 130 2.26 10.76 -0.97
CA ALA A 130 3.50 11.31 -0.45
C ALA A 130 3.55 12.84 -0.51
N ARG A 131 2.99 13.45 -1.57
CA ARG A 131 2.89 14.91 -1.70
C ARG A 131 1.99 15.50 -0.60
N ARG A 132 0.81 14.93 -0.36
CA ARG A 132 -0.11 15.40 0.69
C ARG A 132 0.43 15.18 2.09
N MET A 133 1.10 14.05 2.33
CA MET A 133 1.80 13.79 3.58
C MET A 133 2.87 14.86 3.85
N ASP A 134 3.69 15.19 2.85
CA ASP A 134 4.71 16.23 2.90
C ASP A 134 4.13 17.64 3.20
N GLU A 135 2.97 17.96 2.63
CA GLU A 135 2.22 19.18 2.97
C GLU A 135 1.79 19.20 4.44
N VAL A 136 1.22 18.09 4.94
CA VAL A 136 0.81 17.95 6.35
C VAL A 136 2.01 18.08 7.29
N PHE A 137 3.13 17.42 7.00
CA PHE A 137 4.31 17.50 7.88
C PHE A 137 4.91 18.89 7.95
N ARG A 138 4.91 19.65 6.83
CA ARG A 138 5.33 21.05 6.85
C ARG A 138 4.40 21.94 7.66
N GLN A 139 3.08 21.77 7.50
CA GLN A 139 2.08 22.57 8.22
C GLN A 139 2.02 22.24 9.72
N LYS A 140 2.34 20.99 10.08
CA LYS A 140 2.31 20.47 11.45
C LYS A 140 3.71 20.14 11.98
N SER A 141 4.71 20.97 11.64
CA SER A 141 6.14 20.70 11.92
C SER A 141 6.49 20.54 13.41
N ASN A 142 5.65 21.04 14.31
CA ASN A 142 5.77 20.90 15.76
C ASN A 142 4.95 19.72 16.35
N HIS A 143 4.36 18.87 15.51
CA HIS A 143 3.55 17.73 15.94
C HIS A 143 4.16 16.41 15.48
N ILE A 144 3.84 15.36 16.22
CA ILE A 144 4.02 13.99 15.76
C ILE A 144 2.76 13.58 15.01
N VAL A 145 2.93 13.21 13.76
CA VAL A 145 1.83 12.77 12.89
C VAL A 145 1.91 11.25 12.75
N PHE A 146 0.82 10.58 13.09
CA PHE A 146 0.63 9.17 12.78
C PHE A 146 -0.08 9.05 11.43
N VAL A 147 0.47 8.23 10.53
CA VAL A 147 -0.12 7.97 9.21
C VAL A 147 -0.32 6.47 9.03
N ALA A 148 -1.51 6.07 8.61
CA ALA A 148 -1.86 4.71 8.24
C ALA A 148 -2.11 4.64 6.73
N ILE A 149 -1.41 3.75 6.03
CA ILE A 149 -1.59 3.44 4.61
C ILE A 149 -1.49 1.94 4.39
N GLY A 150 -2.07 1.43 3.30
CA GLY A 150 -1.99 0.02 2.94
C GLY A 150 -0.55 -0.46 2.68
N ALA A 151 -0.26 -1.72 3.00
CA ALA A 151 1.08 -2.31 2.88
C ALA A 151 1.65 -2.25 1.45
N GLY A 152 0.79 -2.25 0.42
CA GLY A 152 1.21 -2.14 -0.98
C GLY A 152 1.91 -0.82 -1.33
N HIS A 153 1.78 0.22 -0.51
CA HIS A 153 2.36 1.55 -0.77
C HIS A 153 3.76 1.74 -0.19
N PHE A 154 4.30 0.74 0.51
CA PHE A 154 5.59 0.83 1.20
C PHE A 154 6.78 0.43 0.31
N PHE A 155 6.55 -0.30 -0.78
CA PHE A 155 7.62 -1.03 -1.46
C PHE A 155 7.97 -0.50 -2.85
N GLY A 156 9.28 -0.63 -3.10
CA GLY A 156 10.12 -0.21 -4.22
C GLY A 156 10.01 1.22 -4.75
N ASP A 157 10.36 1.42 -6.02
CA ASP A 157 11.01 2.67 -6.43
C ASP A 157 10.08 3.87 -6.54
N ASN A 158 8.78 3.61 -6.67
CA ASN A 158 7.72 4.61 -6.60
C ASN A 158 6.89 4.47 -5.33
N SER A 159 7.44 3.91 -4.25
CA SER A 159 6.74 3.83 -2.97
C SER A 159 6.55 5.20 -2.32
N VAL A 160 5.56 5.30 -1.44
CA VAL A 160 5.34 6.50 -0.61
C VAL A 160 6.61 6.85 0.17
N LEU A 161 7.28 5.84 0.74
CA LEU A 161 8.52 6.03 1.50
C LEU A 161 9.66 6.55 0.62
N ARG A 162 9.81 6.04 -0.61
CA ARG A 162 10.83 6.55 -1.56
C ARG A 162 10.56 7.99 -1.97
N HIS A 163 9.30 8.35 -2.25
CA HIS A 163 8.94 9.74 -2.56
C HIS A 163 9.25 10.69 -1.40
N LEU A 164 9.01 10.26 -0.15
CA LEU A 164 9.36 11.04 1.03
C LEU A 164 10.89 11.15 1.23
N GLN A 165 11.64 10.07 1.04
CA GLN A 165 13.11 10.13 1.10
C GLN A 165 13.68 11.11 0.06
N ARG A 166 13.16 11.10 -1.17
CA ARG A 166 13.54 12.06 -2.23
C ARG A 166 13.24 13.51 -1.86
N LYS A 167 12.22 13.75 -1.02
CA LYS A 167 11.90 15.05 -0.44
C LYS A 167 12.78 15.43 0.76
N GLY A 168 13.72 14.57 1.15
CA GLY A 168 14.70 14.81 2.21
C GLY A 168 14.31 14.28 3.59
N TYR A 169 13.23 13.50 3.70
CA TYR A 169 12.83 12.87 4.96
C TYR A 169 13.73 11.68 5.27
N ILE A 170 14.07 11.50 6.55
CA ILE A 170 14.74 10.29 7.02
C ILE A 170 13.67 9.26 7.35
N VAL A 171 13.71 8.13 6.67
CA VAL A 171 12.82 6.98 6.91
C VAL A 171 13.63 5.91 7.63
N GLN A 172 13.11 5.47 8.77
CA GLN A 172 13.70 4.41 9.59
C GLN A 172 12.65 3.33 9.81
N GLN A 173 13.01 2.09 9.57
CA GLN A 173 12.21 0.95 10.00
C GLN A 173 12.36 0.81 11.51
N ILE A 174 11.25 0.60 12.19
CA ILE A 174 11.20 0.46 13.65
C ILE A 174 10.60 -0.91 13.96
N GLY A 175 11.39 -1.73 14.65
CA GLY A 175 11.01 -3.06 15.12
C GLY A 175 10.36 -3.03 16.50
N GLU A 176 9.88 -4.19 16.95
CA GLU A 176 9.14 -4.35 18.22
C GLU A 176 9.94 -3.91 19.46
N ASN A 177 11.26 -4.10 19.43
CA ASN A 177 12.15 -3.77 20.54
C ASN A 177 12.70 -2.34 20.46
N ASP A 178 12.39 -1.61 19.40
CA ASP A 178 12.89 -0.26 19.22
C ASP A 178 12.08 0.70 20.10
N LYS A 179 12.80 1.42 20.97
CA LYS A 179 12.18 2.45 21.79
C LYS A 179 11.90 3.67 20.91
N MET A 180 10.63 4.00 20.74
CA MET A 180 10.22 5.25 20.12
C MET A 180 10.46 6.41 21.09
N TYR A 181 11.63 7.03 20.98
CA TYR A 181 11.92 8.25 21.73
C TYR A 181 11.15 9.42 21.12
N LEU A 182 10.34 10.11 21.94
CA LEU A 182 9.87 11.45 21.60
C LEU A 182 11.10 12.33 21.44
N LEU A 183 11.50 12.63 20.20
CA LEU A 183 12.57 13.59 19.95
C LEU A 183 12.06 14.96 20.43
N ASN A 184 12.47 15.36 21.63
CA ASN A 184 12.40 16.74 22.11
C ASN A 184 13.42 17.59 21.30
N HIS A 185 13.26 17.64 19.98
CA HIS A 185 13.97 18.60 19.17
C HIS A 185 13.17 19.89 19.17
N LYS A 186 13.63 20.87 19.97
CA LYS A 186 13.37 22.28 19.66
C LYS A 186 13.79 22.48 18.21
N CYS A 187 12.83 22.63 17.30
CA CYS A 187 13.10 22.94 15.90
C CYS A 187 13.78 24.31 15.82
N THR A 188 15.10 24.33 15.84
CA THR A 188 15.90 25.48 15.43
C THR A 188 15.96 25.46 13.91
N SER A 189 15.01 26.16 13.27
CA SER A 189 14.98 26.73 11.90
C SER A 189 15.76 26.06 10.73
N SER A 190 16.15 24.79 10.77
CA SER A 190 16.83 24.14 9.64
C SER A 190 16.57 22.63 9.44
N SER A 191 15.63 22.02 10.17
CA SER A 191 15.65 20.55 10.32
C SER A 191 14.55 19.82 9.53
N LYS A 192 15.00 18.91 8.65
CA LYS A 192 14.22 17.90 7.91
C LYS A 192 13.38 17.03 8.85
N ALA A 193 12.10 16.84 8.52
CA ALA A 193 11.16 16.05 9.30
C ALA A 193 11.41 14.53 9.17
N LYS A 194 11.06 13.78 10.22
CA LYS A 194 11.09 12.30 10.28
C LYS A 194 9.66 11.78 10.26
N ILE A 195 9.41 10.72 9.49
CA ILE A 195 8.09 10.09 9.37
C ILE A 195 8.19 8.70 9.99
N GLN A 196 7.23 8.41 10.87
CA GLN A 196 7.22 7.24 11.72
C GLN A 196 5.93 6.46 11.47
N THR A 197 6.07 5.20 11.04
CA THR A 197 4.96 4.28 10.80
C THR A 197 4.87 3.25 11.92
N CYS A 198 3.66 2.92 12.38
CA CYS A 198 3.39 1.96 13.46
C CYS A 198 2.63 0.74 12.89
N MET A 199 2.91 -0.47 13.37
CA MET A 199 2.01 -1.62 13.22
C MET A 199 1.91 -2.39 14.52
N GLU A 200 0.66 -2.60 14.97
CA GLU A 200 0.27 -3.37 16.15
C GLU A 200 0.37 -4.89 15.90
N LYS A 201 0.69 -5.66 16.95
CA LYS A 201 -0.12 -6.84 17.29
C LYS A 201 0.00 -7.28 18.74
N ARG A 202 -1.16 -7.52 19.35
CA ARG A 202 -1.37 -8.29 20.58
C ARG A 202 -1.30 -9.79 20.27
N ALA A 203 -0.59 -10.53 21.10
CA ALA A 203 -1.03 -11.83 21.62
C ALA A 203 -0.33 -12.06 22.97
N ARG A 204 -1.09 -11.98 24.08
CA ARG A 204 -0.78 -12.77 25.28
C ARG A 204 -1.69 -13.97 25.22
N VAL A 205 -1.13 -15.17 25.33
CA VAL A 205 -1.70 -16.26 26.12
C VAL A 205 -0.51 -17.00 26.72
N GLU A 206 -0.51 -17.06 28.04
CA GLU A 206 0.22 -17.90 29.01
C GLU A 206 1.58 -18.51 28.63
#